data_AF-A0AAU3RP45-F1
#
_entry.id   AF-A0AAU3RP45-F1
#
_cell.length_a   1.000
_cell.length_b   1.000
_cell.length_c   1.000
_cell.angle_alpha   90.00
_cell.angle_beta   90.00
_cell.angle_gamma   90.00
#
_symmetry.space_group_name_H-M   'P 1'
#
loop_
_entity.id
_entity.type
_entity.pdbx_description
1 polymer ?
#
loop_
_entity_poly.entity_id
_entity_poly.type
_entity_poly.pdbx_seq_one_letter_code
_entity_poly.pdbx_strand_id
1 'polypeptide(L)'
;MERLREAATTEPGRLRIIGAVLAALIMLFGTVSVWEISDRAAAADDVVGRSQPLSADAASIYRSLADADTTSSSGFLLGAQEPREVRQRYEKDIANASKLLVSAAANTGGNEDSRRQITVLSEQLPRYTGLIEQARATNRQGLPLGGAYLRYANEQMTTQLLPAAQRLYESETKRLYTDHDDARSWPLASIGLGLLAVAALVWAQRRNYLHTNRVLNHGLVAATAASVVVLLWLAVGHTVARSSLSEARADGQESMKVLNDARIASLQARAGENLTLIARGAVLAEDKKSDKYDVDFTNNMKQLDAGLATALRLADDAAGRDPVSRAEDGVKQWKQRHTAAREADLKGDYEAALPQVVGDEKHKESSGAAFDTVDASLEQAVAHEQQEFTRAAQDGIGALGGLVTGAAALVVIGAAAALLGIGRRLSEYR
;
A
#
# COMPACT_ATOMS: atom_id res chain seq x y z
N MET A 1 56.57 -9.44 11.84
CA MET A 1 56.37 -7.98 11.86
C MET A 1 57.59 -7.23 11.28
N GLU A 2 58.81 -7.50 11.71
CA GLU A 2 60.02 -6.79 11.19
C GLU A 2 60.31 -6.99 9.69
N ARG A 3 60.19 -8.22 9.16
CA ARG A 3 60.35 -8.48 7.71
C ARG A 3 59.31 -7.77 6.82
N LEU A 4 58.11 -7.49 7.35
CA LEU A 4 57.08 -6.71 6.65
C LEU A 4 57.43 -5.20 6.65
N ARG A 5 58.10 -4.71 7.71
CA ARG A 5 58.60 -3.33 7.79
C ARG A 5 59.82 -3.07 6.91
N GLU A 6 60.77 -4.01 6.84
CA GLU A 6 61.94 -3.90 5.94
C GLU A 6 61.57 -4.04 4.46
N ALA A 7 60.62 -4.92 4.12
CA ALA A 7 60.12 -4.98 2.75
C ALA A 7 59.42 -3.68 2.32
N ALA A 8 58.72 -2.99 3.23
CA ALA A 8 57.97 -1.76 2.97
C ALA A 8 58.83 -0.53 2.62
N THR A 9 60.14 -0.56 2.87
CA THR A 9 61.06 0.54 2.51
C THR A 9 61.62 0.42 1.09
N THR A 10 61.53 -0.77 0.49
CA THR A 10 61.96 -1.03 -0.89
C THR A 10 60.83 -0.73 -1.90
N GLU A 11 61.16 -0.23 -3.09
CA GLU A 11 60.21 0.02 -4.20
C GLU A 11 59.31 -1.21 -4.51
N PRO A 12 59.84 -2.45 -4.62
CA PRO A 12 59.02 -3.65 -4.84
C PRO A 12 58.03 -3.93 -3.70
N GLY A 13 58.43 -3.72 -2.44
CA GLY A 13 57.51 -3.91 -1.31
C GLY A 13 56.42 -2.84 -1.22
N ARG A 14 56.74 -1.58 -1.57
CA ARG A 14 55.75 -0.50 -1.67
C ARG A 14 54.69 -0.80 -2.73
N LEU A 15 55.09 -1.31 -3.90
CA LEU A 15 54.16 -1.70 -4.97
C LEU A 15 53.22 -2.84 -4.53
N ARG A 16 53.73 -3.83 -3.79
CA ARG A 16 52.89 -4.91 -3.21
C ARG A 16 51.86 -4.40 -2.23
N ILE A 17 52.25 -3.48 -1.33
CA ILE A 17 51.33 -2.89 -0.36
C ILE A 17 50.25 -2.06 -1.07
N ILE A 18 50.63 -1.22 -2.04
CA ILE A 18 49.67 -0.44 -2.83
C ILE A 18 48.68 -1.37 -3.54
N GLY A 19 49.16 -2.47 -4.14
CA GLY A 19 48.28 -3.42 -4.79
C GLY A 19 47.32 -4.15 -3.85
N ALA A 20 47.81 -4.55 -2.68
CA ALA A 20 46.97 -5.15 -1.65
C ALA A 20 45.90 -4.17 -1.15
N VAL A 21 46.27 -2.91 -0.91
CA VAL A 21 45.33 -1.85 -0.46
C VAL A 21 44.28 -1.56 -1.54
N LEU A 22 44.68 -1.42 -2.81
CA LEU A 22 43.74 -1.20 -3.91
C LEU A 22 42.77 -2.37 -4.08
N ALA A 23 43.28 -3.61 -4.05
CA ALA A 23 42.43 -4.80 -4.13
C ALA A 23 41.47 -4.89 -2.94
N ALA A 24 41.92 -4.57 -1.72
CA ALA A 24 41.09 -4.54 -0.53
C ALA A 24 40.00 -3.45 -0.63
N LEU A 25 40.32 -2.25 -1.13
CA LEU A 25 39.35 -1.17 -1.34
C LEU A 25 38.29 -1.54 -2.38
N ILE A 26 38.69 -2.15 -3.51
CA ILE A 26 37.75 -2.60 -4.54
C ILE A 26 36.83 -3.70 -3.99
N MET A 27 37.39 -4.66 -3.26
CA MET A 27 36.60 -5.71 -2.60
C MET A 27 35.62 -5.13 -1.59
N LEU A 28 36.07 -4.22 -0.72
CA LEU A 28 35.22 -3.59 0.29
C LEU A 28 34.07 -2.82 -0.38
N PHE A 29 34.38 -1.97 -1.37
CA PHE A 29 33.39 -1.26 -2.17
C PHE A 29 32.37 -2.23 -2.77
N GLY A 30 32.83 -3.31 -3.39
CA GLY A 30 31.96 -4.30 -4.01
C GLY A 30 31.06 -5.03 -3.02
N THR A 31 31.60 -5.49 -1.89
CA THR A 31 30.82 -6.18 -0.86
C THR A 31 29.76 -5.28 -0.24
N VAL A 32 30.09 -4.01 0.06
CA VAL A 32 29.11 -3.05 0.59
C VAL A 32 28.05 -2.72 -0.45
N SER A 33 28.44 -2.58 -1.72
CA SER A 33 27.49 -2.37 -2.83
C SER A 33 26.51 -3.52 -2.97
N VAL A 34 27.01 -4.76 -3.00
CA VAL A 34 26.15 -5.95 -3.09
C VAL A 34 25.20 -6.03 -1.90
N TRP A 35 25.67 -5.75 -0.69
CA TRP A 35 24.82 -5.75 0.51
C TRP A 35 23.74 -4.65 0.45
N GLU A 36 24.11 -3.40 0.17
CA GLU A 36 23.17 -2.28 0.08
C GLU A 36 22.14 -2.45 -1.05
N ILE A 37 22.52 -3.02 -2.19
CA ILE A 37 21.58 -3.33 -3.28
C ILE A 37 20.65 -4.46 -2.86
N SER A 38 21.18 -5.54 -2.26
CA SER A 38 20.38 -6.72 -1.90
C SER A 38 19.32 -6.38 -0.85
N ASP A 39 19.69 -5.58 0.15
CA ASP A 39 18.78 -5.09 1.19
C ASP A 39 17.61 -4.30 0.60
N ARG A 40 17.89 -3.43 -0.38
CA ARG A 40 16.86 -2.62 -1.04
C ARG A 40 16.02 -3.40 -2.05
N ALA A 41 16.62 -4.37 -2.74
CA ALA A 41 15.86 -5.29 -3.58
C ALA A 41 14.88 -6.11 -2.75
N ALA A 42 15.29 -6.57 -1.56
CA ALA A 42 14.40 -7.25 -0.62
C ALA A 42 13.30 -6.32 -0.07
N ALA A 43 13.63 -5.07 0.28
CA ALA A 43 12.63 -4.08 0.71
C ALA A 43 11.61 -3.76 -0.40
N ALA A 44 12.06 -3.63 -1.65
CA ALA A 44 11.18 -3.41 -2.79
C ALA A 44 10.30 -4.64 -3.09
N ASP A 45 10.85 -5.86 -2.98
CA ASP A 45 10.08 -7.10 -3.09
C ASP A 45 9.01 -7.21 -1.99
N ASP A 46 9.36 -6.82 -0.75
CA ASP A 46 8.42 -6.77 0.37
C ASP A 46 7.26 -5.79 0.13
N VAL A 47 7.50 -4.65 -0.51
CA VAL A 47 6.47 -3.67 -0.87
C VAL A 47 5.41 -4.31 -1.77
N VAL A 48 5.82 -5.05 -2.81
CA VAL A 48 4.91 -5.64 -3.81
C VAL A 48 4.34 -6.99 -3.36
N GLY A 49 5.18 -7.86 -2.81
CA GLY A 49 4.82 -9.23 -2.47
C GLY A 49 4.08 -9.38 -1.14
N ARG A 50 4.12 -8.36 -0.27
CA ARG A 50 3.60 -8.48 1.10
C ARG A 50 2.86 -7.25 1.58
N SER A 51 3.50 -6.10 1.63
CA SER A 51 2.97 -4.93 2.35
C SER A 51 1.82 -4.25 1.62
N GLN A 52 1.89 -4.16 0.29
CA GLN A 52 0.74 -3.68 -0.48
C GLN A 52 -0.45 -4.66 -0.40
N PRO A 53 -0.30 -5.97 -0.70
CA PRO A 53 -1.41 -6.91 -0.60
C PRO A 53 -2.07 -6.91 0.78
N LEU A 54 -1.30 -6.80 1.86
CA LEU A 54 -1.82 -6.69 3.22
C LEU A 54 -2.66 -5.43 3.45
N SER A 55 -2.20 -4.26 2.96
CA SER A 55 -2.98 -3.01 3.03
C SER A 55 -4.29 -3.11 2.24
N ALA A 56 -4.24 -3.70 1.04
CA ALA A 56 -5.43 -3.91 0.20
C ALA A 56 -6.41 -4.94 0.79
N ASP A 57 -5.90 -6.03 1.38
CA ASP A 57 -6.70 -7.01 2.11
C ASP A 57 -7.37 -6.37 3.33
N ALA A 58 -6.65 -5.53 4.08
CA ALA A 58 -7.19 -4.81 5.24
C ALA A 58 -8.32 -3.84 4.84
N ALA A 59 -8.15 -3.07 3.75
CA ALA A 59 -9.22 -2.25 3.19
C ALA A 59 -10.44 -3.10 2.76
N SER A 60 -10.17 -4.27 2.16
CA SER A 60 -11.21 -5.20 1.73
C SER A 60 -11.97 -5.86 2.89
N ILE A 61 -11.33 -6.09 4.03
CA ILE A 61 -11.98 -6.54 5.27
C ILE A 61 -12.99 -5.48 5.73
N TYR A 62 -12.55 -4.22 5.88
CA TYR A 62 -13.45 -3.13 6.27
C TYR A 62 -14.66 -3.07 5.36
N ARG A 63 -14.40 -3.06 4.05
CA ARG A 63 -15.44 -2.97 3.03
C ARG A 63 -16.45 -4.11 3.14
N SER A 64 -15.97 -5.35 3.22
CA SER A 64 -16.86 -6.52 3.28
C SER A 64 -17.72 -6.46 4.54
N LEU A 65 -17.18 -6.02 5.67
CA LEU A 65 -17.95 -5.84 6.90
C LEU A 65 -19.02 -4.74 6.77
N ALA A 66 -18.67 -3.60 6.19
CA ALA A 66 -19.58 -2.48 6.04
C ALA A 66 -20.69 -2.74 4.99
N ASP A 67 -20.36 -3.42 3.89
CA ASP A 67 -21.34 -3.83 2.87
C ASP A 67 -22.30 -4.90 3.42
N ALA A 68 -21.80 -5.86 4.19
CA ALA A 68 -22.64 -6.82 4.89
C ALA A 68 -23.65 -6.13 5.82
N ASP A 69 -23.20 -5.14 6.59
CA ASP A 69 -24.05 -4.41 7.52
C ASP A 69 -25.13 -3.59 6.82
N THR A 70 -24.73 -2.88 5.77
CA THR A 70 -25.63 -2.14 4.88
C THR A 70 -26.66 -3.06 4.22
N THR A 71 -26.22 -4.21 3.72
CA THR A 71 -27.06 -5.22 3.07
C THR A 71 -28.07 -5.80 4.05
N SER A 72 -27.63 -6.13 5.28
CA SER A 72 -28.52 -6.66 6.32
C SER A 72 -29.59 -5.64 6.76
N SER A 73 -29.21 -4.36 6.88
CA SER A 73 -30.11 -3.27 7.22
C SER A 73 -31.13 -3.01 6.12
N SER A 74 -30.69 -3.00 4.86
CA SER A 74 -31.58 -2.86 3.69
C SER A 74 -32.54 -4.04 3.58
N GLY A 75 -32.05 -5.27 3.79
CA GLY A 75 -32.87 -6.48 3.80
C GLY A 75 -33.95 -6.47 4.88
N PHE A 76 -33.61 -5.97 6.07
CA PHE A 76 -34.58 -5.82 7.16
C PHE A 76 -35.68 -4.80 6.82
N LEU A 77 -35.32 -3.70 6.17
CA LEU A 77 -36.24 -2.65 5.73
C LEU A 77 -37.24 -3.15 4.66
N LEU A 78 -36.89 -4.16 3.86
CA LEU A 78 -37.79 -4.78 2.87
C LEU A 78 -38.87 -5.70 3.48
N GLY A 79 -38.82 -5.95 4.80
CA GLY A 79 -39.85 -6.68 5.54
C GLY A 79 -39.48 -8.13 5.87
N ALA A 80 -40.50 -8.93 6.22
CA ALA A 80 -40.32 -10.26 6.82
C ALA A 80 -39.71 -11.30 5.86
N GLN A 81 -39.89 -11.14 4.54
CA GLN A 81 -39.26 -11.97 3.52
C GLN A 81 -38.12 -11.19 2.85
N GLU A 82 -36.91 -11.40 3.35
CA GLU A 82 -35.69 -10.88 2.72
C GLU A 82 -35.51 -11.54 1.33
N PRO A 83 -35.29 -10.75 0.26
CA PRO A 83 -34.97 -11.31 -1.06
C PRO A 83 -33.72 -12.20 -1.04
N ARG A 84 -33.69 -13.23 -1.89
CA ARG A 84 -32.58 -14.20 -1.92
C ARG A 84 -31.26 -13.54 -2.29
N GLU A 85 -31.31 -12.54 -3.16
CA GLU A 85 -30.15 -11.81 -3.67
C GLU A 85 -29.48 -11.00 -2.55
N VAL A 86 -30.28 -10.36 -1.68
CA VAL A 86 -29.80 -9.64 -0.49
C VAL A 86 -29.12 -10.59 0.48
N ARG A 87 -29.73 -11.77 0.71
CA ARG A 87 -29.15 -12.80 1.56
C ARG A 87 -27.80 -13.30 1.03
N GLN A 88 -27.71 -13.57 -0.27
CA GLN A 88 -26.49 -14.04 -0.92
C GLN A 88 -25.37 -13.00 -0.88
N ARG A 89 -25.68 -11.71 -1.08
CA ARG A 89 -24.70 -10.63 -0.96
C ARG A 89 -24.12 -10.58 0.46
N TYR A 90 -24.97 -10.56 1.48
CA TYR A 90 -24.54 -10.61 2.89
C TYR A 90 -23.62 -11.81 3.18
N GLU A 91 -24.03 -13.02 2.79
CA GLU A 91 -23.24 -14.23 3.04
C GLU A 91 -21.89 -14.21 2.33
N LYS A 92 -21.86 -13.69 1.09
CA LYS A 92 -20.62 -13.50 0.33
C LYS A 92 -19.67 -12.54 1.03
N ASP A 93 -20.17 -11.42 1.55
CA ASP A 93 -19.34 -10.42 2.21
C ASP A 93 -18.78 -10.94 3.54
N ILE A 94 -19.59 -11.62 4.34
CA ILE A 94 -19.13 -12.26 5.59
C ILE A 94 -18.08 -13.35 5.30
N ALA A 95 -18.29 -14.17 4.26
CA ALA A 95 -17.34 -15.18 3.85
C ALA A 95 -16.02 -14.55 3.36
N ASN A 96 -16.10 -13.46 2.60
CA ASN A 96 -14.94 -12.73 2.11
C ASN A 96 -14.14 -12.10 3.25
N ALA A 97 -14.82 -11.40 4.18
CA ALA A 97 -14.20 -10.84 5.38
C ALA A 97 -13.49 -11.92 6.20
N SER A 98 -14.15 -13.07 6.41
CA SER A 98 -13.57 -14.20 7.15
C SER A 98 -12.32 -14.77 6.46
N LYS A 99 -12.37 -14.94 5.13
CA LYS A 99 -11.22 -15.42 4.34
C LYS A 99 -10.04 -14.44 4.43
N LEU A 100 -10.31 -13.14 4.28
CA LEU A 100 -9.30 -12.10 4.36
C LEU A 100 -8.71 -11.98 5.76
N LEU A 101 -9.51 -12.16 6.82
CA LEU A 101 -9.00 -12.22 8.20
C LEU A 101 -8.03 -13.38 8.42
N VAL A 102 -8.30 -14.55 7.85
CA VAL A 102 -7.35 -15.68 7.89
C VAL A 102 -6.07 -15.36 7.11
N SER A 103 -6.18 -14.74 5.93
CA SER A 103 -5.03 -14.28 5.14
C SER A 103 -4.18 -13.27 5.92
N ALA A 104 -4.82 -12.26 6.51
CA ALA A 104 -4.16 -11.25 7.32
C ALA A 104 -3.48 -11.86 8.55
N ALA A 105 -4.16 -12.77 9.27
CA ALA A 105 -3.58 -13.46 10.42
C ALA A 105 -2.31 -14.26 10.07
N ALA A 106 -2.28 -14.88 8.88
CA ALA A 106 -1.11 -15.62 8.41
C ALA A 106 0.06 -14.73 7.99
N ASN A 107 -0.20 -13.48 7.59
CA ASN A 107 0.78 -12.60 6.93
C ASN A 107 1.13 -11.31 7.68
N THR A 108 0.41 -10.96 8.75
CA THR A 108 0.64 -9.75 9.57
C THR A 108 2.03 -9.70 10.22
N GLY A 109 2.71 -10.83 10.36
CA GLY A 109 4.06 -10.90 10.92
C GLY A 109 4.12 -10.44 12.38
N GLY A 110 5.16 -9.68 12.75
CA GLY A 110 5.43 -9.26 14.12
C GLY A 110 4.62 -8.05 14.63
N ASN A 111 3.85 -7.38 13.77
CA ASN A 111 3.12 -6.16 14.12
C ASN A 111 2.05 -6.46 15.20
N GLU A 112 2.24 -5.90 16.40
CA GLU A 112 1.37 -6.14 17.55
C GLU A 112 0.00 -5.48 17.41
N ASP A 113 -0.05 -4.27 16.82
CA ASP A 113 -1.30 -3.53 16.63
C ASP A 113 -2.22 -4.26 15.64
N SER A 114 -1.67 -4.70 14.50
CA SER A 114 -2.42 -5.47 13.50
C SER A 114 -2.92 -6.80 14.08
N ARG A 115 -2.08 -7.54 14.82
CA ARG A 115 -2.50 -8.76 15.52
C ARG A 115 -3.66 -8.49 16.48
N ARG A 116 -3.59 -7.41 17.25
CA ARG A 116 -4.65 -7.01 18.18
C ARG A 116 -5.97 -6.74 17.45
N GLN A 117 -5.95 -5.99 16.34
CA GLN A 117 -7.18 -5.72 15.60
C GLN A 117 -7.76 -6.98 14.96
N ILE A 118 -6.91 -7.86 14.41
CA ILE A 118 -7.35 -9.16 13.85
C ILE A 118 -8.02 -10.01 14.93
N THR A 119 -7.49 -10.04 16.15
CA THR A 119 -8.13 -10.74 17.28
C THR A 119 -9.51 -10.18 17.58
N VAL A 120 -9.65 -8.85 17.68
CA VAL A 120 -10.96 -8.22 17.90
C VAL A 120 -11.95 -8.59 16.80
N LEU A 121 -11.53 -8.49 15.53
CA LEU A 121 -12.37 -8.85 14.39
C LEU A 121 -12.79 -10.32 14.43
N SER A 122 -11.86 -11.22 14.74
CA SER A 122 -12.10 -12.67 14.82
C SER A 122 -13.05 -13.05 15.96
N GLU A 123 -13.01 -12.32 17.09
CA GLU A 123 -13.90 -12.55 18.23
C GLU A 123 -15.30 -11.97 18.03
N GLN A 124 -15.40 -10.81 17.38
CA GLN A 124 -16.66 -10.07 17.26
C GLN A 124 -17.48 -10.47 16.03
N LEU A 125 -16.84 -10.89 14.93
CA LEU A 125 -17.55 -11.25 13.70
C LEU A 125 -18.56 -12.40 13.90
N PRO A 126 -18.24 -13.49 14.63
CA PRO A 126 -19.22 -14.53 14.94
C PRO A 126 -20.39 -14.05 15.81
N ARG A 127 -20.15 -13.09 16.72
CA ARG A 127 -21.20 -12.52 17.58
C ARG A 127 -22.16 -11.66 16.75
N TYR A 128 -21.60 -10.82 15.88
CA TYR A 128 -22.37 -10.01 14.94
C TYR A 128 -23.25 -10.88 14.05
N THR A 129 -22.68 -11.88 13.38
CA THR A 129 -23.45 -12.77 12.49
C THR A 129 -24.54 -13.53 13.26
N GLY A 130 -24.28 -13.98 14.48
CA GLY A 130 -25.30 -14.58 15.34
C GLY A 130 -26.48 -13.66 15.65
N LEU A 131 -26.23 -12.37 15.89
CA LEU A 131 -27.28 -11.37 16.13
C LEU A 131 -28.11 -11.09 14.87
N ILE A 132 -27.49 -10.99 13.70
CA ILE A 132 -28.19 -10.82 12.42
C ILE A 132 -29.12 -12.00 12.15
N GLU A 133 -28.67 -13.23 12.39
CA GLU A 133 -29.51 -14.41 12.21
C GLU A 133 -30.68 -14.46 13.19
N GLN A 134 -30.48 -14.05 14.45
CA GLN A 134 -31.57 -13.89 15.43
C GLN A 134 -32.56 -12.81 14.99
N ALA A 135 -32.07 -11.67 14.49
CA ALA A 135 -32.90 -10.59 13.95
C ALA A 135 -33.78 -11.10 12.80
N ARG A 136 -33.18 -11.80 11.82
CA ARG A 136 -33.90 -12.38 10.67
C ARG A 136 -34.91 -13.45 11.07
N ALA A 137 -34.56 -14.35 11.98
CA ALA A 137 -35.47 -15.39 12.46
C ALA A 137 -36.70 -14.78 13.17
N THR A 138 -36.47 -13.75 13.96
CA THR A 138 -37.50 -13.03 14.72
C THR A 138 -38.37 -12.16 13.80
N ASN A 139 -37.75 -11.51 12.79
CA ASN A 139 -38.46 -10.72 11.78
C ASN A 139 -39.41 -11.58 10.93
N ARG A 140 -38.99 -12.81 10.57
CA ARG A 140 -39.83 -13.80 9.89
C ARG A 140 -41.06 -14.22 10.69
N GLN A 141 -41.02 -14.10 12.02
CA GLN A 141 -42.14 -14.37 12.92
C GLN A 141 -43.02 -13.13 13.17
N GLY A 142 -42.67 -11.97 12.60
CA GLY A 142 -43.37 -10.71 12.84
C GLY A 142 -43.18 -10.15 14.24
N LEU A 143 -42.16 -10.61 14.98
CA LEU A 143 -41.92 -10.19 16.35
C LEU A 143 -41.09 -8.88 16.39
N PRO A 144 -41.51 -7.84 17.13
CA PRO A 144 -40.79 -6.56 17.23
C PRO A 144 -39.34 -6.66 17.73
N LEU A 145 -39.01 -7.76 18.42
CA LEU A 145 -37.68 -8.05 18.95
C LEU A 145 -36.61 -8.16 17.84
N GLY A 146 -37.00 -8.45 16.59
CA GLY A 146 -36.07 -8.52 15.45
C GLY A 146 -35.33 -7.20 15.21
N GLY A 147 -36.04 -6.07 15.33
CA GLY A 147 -35.43 -4.75 15.17
C GLY A 147 -34.48 -4.38 16.31
N ALA A 148 -34.69 -4.92 17.51
CA ALA A 148 -33.77 -4.72 18.63
C ALA A 148 -32.45 -5.47 18.42
N TYR A 149 -32.50 -6.73 17.97
CA TYR A 149 -31.30 -7.50 17.61
C TYR A 149 -30.52 -6.85 16.48
N LEU A 150 -31.20 -6.35 15.44
CA LEU A 150 -30.53 -5.65 14.34
C LEU A 150 -29.83 -4.38 14.83
N ARG A 151 -30.49 -3.54 15.63
CA ARG A 151 -29.86 -2.32 16.17
C ARG A 151 -28.63 -2.65 17.01
N TYR A 152 -28.71 -3.69 17.84
CA TYR A 152 -27.57 -4.14 18.63
C TYR A 152 -26.43 -4.70 17.75
N ALA A 153 -26.74 -5.45 16.70
CA ALA A 153 -25.75 -5.92 15.73
C ALA A 153 -25.05 -4.76 15.02
N ASN A 154 -25.81 -3.77 14.54
CA ASN A 154 -25.29 -2.56 13.91
C ASN A 154 -24.45 -1.72 14.89
N GLU A 155 -24.85 -1.63 16.16
CA GLU A 155 -24.03 -1.00 17.21
C GLU A 155 -22.69 -1.74 17.38
N GLN A 156 -22.68 -3.08 17.42
CA GLN A 156 -21.43 -3.85 17.44
C GLN A 156 -20.57 -3.61 16.18
N MET A 157 -21.20 -3.55 15.00
CA MET A 157 -20.50 -3.28 13.75
C MET A 157 -19.81 -1.91 13.79
N THR A 158 -20.57 -0.87 14.12
CA THR A 158 -20.12 0.54 14.08
C THR A 158 -19.15 0.90 15.21
N THR A 159 -19.27 0.29 16.40
CA THR A 159 -18.44 0.64 17.56
C THR A 159 -17.22 -0.26 17.76
N GLN A 160 -17.23 -1.48 17.20
CA GLN A 160 -16.13 -2.44 17.39
C GLN A 160 -15.53 -2.93 16.08
N LEU A 161 -16.32 -3.54 15.19
CA LEU A 161 -15.78 -4.20 13.99
C LEU A 161 -15.20 -3.19 12.99
N LEU A 162 -15.96 -2.18 12.56
CA LEU A 162 -15.46 -1.19 11.59
C LEU A 162 -14.28 -0.37 12.14
N PRO A 163 -14.28 0.10 13.41
CA PRO A 163 -13.10 0.75 13.97
C PRO A 163 -11.88 -0.17 14.07
N ALA A 164 -12.05 -1.46 14.38
CA ALA A 164 -10.94 -2.41 14.38
C ALA A 164 -10.39 -2.64 12.96
N ALA A 165 -11.26 -2.82 11.97
CA ALA A 165 -10.86 -2.97 10.57
C ALA A 165 -10.17 -1.71 10.04
N GLN A 166 -10.64 -0.52 10.42
CA GLN A 166 -10.01 0.75 10.04
C GLN A 166 -8.61 0.88 10.65
N ARG A 167 -8.44 0.57 11.94
CA ARG A 167 -7.10 0.58 12.58
C ARG A 167 -6.15 -0.43 11.96
N LEU A 168 -6.66 -1.61 11.56
CA LEU A 168 -5.87 -2.60 10.82
C LEU A 168 -5.39 -2.02 9.48
N TYR A 169 -6.30 -1.43 8.71
CA TYR A 169 -5.99 -0.76 7.44
C TYR A 169 -4.97 0.38 7.62
N GLU A 170 -5.14 1.24 8.62
CA GLU A 170 -4.19 2.32 8.92
C GLU A 170 -2.81 1.79 9.30
N SER A 171 -2.73 0.70 10.07
CA SER A 171 -1.47 0.07 10.48
C SER A 171 -0.71 -0.55 9.30
N GLU A 172 -1.40 -1.34 8.47
CA GLU A 172 -0.78 -1.96 7.29
C GLU A 172 -0.42 -0.92 6.23
N THR A 173 -1.21 0.13 6.07
CA THR A 173 -0.88 1.27 5.20
C THR A 173 0.36 2.02 5.70
N LYS A 174 0.48 2.27 7.01
CA LYS A 174 1.67 2.89 7.60
C LYS A 174 2.92 2.03 7.37
N ARG A 175 2.78 0.71 7.52
CA ARG A 175 3.87 -0.24 7.24
C ARG A 175 4.30 -0.19 5.79
N LEU A 176 3.36 -0.18 4.85
CA LEU A 176 3.64 0.00 3.42
C LEU A 176 4.45 1.28 3.16
N TYR A 177 4.10 2.40 3.81
CA TYR A 177 4.89 3.63 3.73
C TYR A 177 6.33 3.47 4.25
N THR A 178 6.53 2.76 5.37
CA THR A 178 7.87 2.51 5.93
C THR A 178 8.72 1.62 5.01
N ASP A 179 8.20 0.47 4.57
CA ASP A 179 8.91 -0.45 3.68
C ASP A 179 9.30 0.26 2.36
N HIS A 180 8.42 1.14 1.88
CA HIS A 180 8.67 1.96 0.70
C HIS A 180 9.76 3.03 0.90
N ASP A 181 9.78 3.70 2.06
CA ASP A 181 10.81 4.70 2.38
C ASP A 181 12.19 4.04 2.51
N ASP A 182 12.27 2.86 3.12
CA ASP A 182 13.50 2.07 3.24
C ASP A 182 14.05 1.65 1.86
N ALA A 183 13.17 1.18 0.97
CA ALA A 183 13.51 0.82 -0.41
C ALA A 183 14.11 1.99 -1.23
N ARG A 184 13.75 3.25 -0.91
CA ARG A 184 14.18 4.44 -1.66
C ARG A 184 15.43 5.12 -1.13
N SER A 185 15.97 4.66 0.00
CA SER A 185 17.17 5.24 0.63
C SER A 185 18.40 5.18 -0.29
N TRP A 186 19.26 6.20 -0.27
CA TRP A 186 20.48 6.23 -1.10
C TRP A 186 21.62 5.37 -0.49
N PRO A 187 22.42 4.66 -1.31
CA PRO A 187 23.52 3.81 -0.85
C PRO A 187 24.79 4.64 -0.62
N LEU A 188 24.72 5.53 0.39
CA LEU A 188 25.77 6.53 0.64
C LEU A 188 27.12 5.87 0.98
N ALA A 189 27.11 4.70 1.64
CA ALA A 189 28.33 3.98 1.98
C ALA A 189 29.03 3.45 0.73
N SER A 190 28.29 2.82 -0.19
CA SER A 190 28.84 2.33 -1.47
C SER A 190 29.35 3.46 -2.35
N ILE A 191 28.61 4.55 -2.47
CA ILE A 191 29.03 5.72 -3.26
C ILE A 191 30.33 6.30 -2.69
N GLY A 192 30.41 6.48 -1.37
CA GLY A 192 31.61 6.98 -0.70
C GLY A 192 32.81 6.05 -0.92
N LEU A 193 32.64 4.75 -0.72
CA LEU A 193 33.70 3.75 -0.91
C LEU A 193 34.16 3.65 -2.37
N GLY A 194 33.24 3.72 -3.32
CA GLY A 194 33.58 3.68 -4.74
C GLY A 194 34.37 4.92 -5.16
N LEU A 195 33.94 6.12 -4.73
CA LEU A 195 34.69 7.36 -4.99
C LEU A 195 36.10 7.29 -4.39
N LEU A 196 36.24 6.75 -3.17
CA LEU A 196 37.55 6.52 -2.56
C LEU A 196 38.40 5.50 -3.33
N ALA A 197 37.81 4.41 -3.81
CA ALA A 197 38.50 3.40 -4.62
C ALA A 197 38.99 3.98 -5.96
N VAL A 198 38.16 4.72 -6.67
CA VAL A 198 38.54 5.41 -7.91
C VAL A 198 39.63 6.44 -7.65
N ALA A 199 39.51 7.26 -6.60
CA ALA A 199 40.53 8.23 -6.22
C ALA A 199 41.88 7.55 -5.92
N ALA A 200 41.87 6.42 -5.19
CA ALA A 200 43.07 5.65 -4.89
C ALA A 200 43.70 5.04 -6.16
N LEU A 201 42.89 4.53 -7.09
CA LEU A 201 43.36 4.00 -8.37
C LEU A 201 43.99 5.10 -9.25
N VAL A 202 43.33 6.26 -9.36
CA VAL A 202 43.85 7.43 -10.10
C VAL A 202 45.14 7.95 -9.45
N TRP A 203 45.20 8.01 -8.12
CA TRP A 203 46.43 8.37 -7.41
C TRP A 203 47.57 7.39 -7.69
N ALA A 204 47.31 6.08 -7.68
CA ALA A 204 48.31 5.07 -7.98
C ALA A 204 48.82 5.15 -9.42
N GLN A 205 47.92 5.42 -10.39
CA GLN A 205 48.28 5.66 -11.78
C GLN A 205 49.13 6.94 -11.93
N ARG A 206 48.74 8.05 -11.29
CA ARG A 206 49.46 9.33 -11.32
C ARG A 206 50.86 9.20 -10.70
N ARG A 207 50.97 8.51 -9.56
CA ARG A 207 52.27 8.22 -8.92
C ARG A 207 53.17 7.42 -9.85
N ASN A 208 52.64 6.38 -10.48
CA ASN A 208 53.39 5.56 -11.44
C ASN A 208 53.85 6.40 -12.63
N TYR A 209 52.99 7.25 -13.19
CA TYR A 209 53.36 8.16 -14.28
C TYR A 209 54.50 9.11 -13.87
N LEU A 210 54.38 9.78 -12.72
CA LEU A 210 55.38 10.74 -12.23
C LEU A 210 56.74 10.12 -11.90
N HIS A 211 56.76 8.88 -11.39
CA HIS A 211 58.01 8.20 -11.03
C HIS A 211 58.68 7.43 -12.19
N THR A 212 57.93 7.02 -13.21
CA THR A 212 58.46 6.13 -14.27
C THR A 212 58.28 6.65 -15.70
N ASN A 213 57.69 7.83 -15.92
CA ASN A 213 57.46 8.46 -17.24
C ASN A 213 56.78 7.57 -18.31
N ARG A 214 56.14 6.45 -17.91
CA ARG A 214 55.42 5.52 -18.80
C ARG A 214 53.91 5.68 -18.70
N VAL A 215 53.25 5.57 -19.86
CA VAL A 215 51.95 6.18 -20.16
C VAL A 215 50.75 5.25 -19.89
N LEU A 216 50.65 4.67 -18.68
CA LEU A 216 49.51 3.88 -18.13
C LEU A 216 49.75 2.36 -17.99
N ASN A 217 49.36 1.80 -16.84
CA ASN A 217 49.33 0.37 -16.57
C ASN A 217 47.95 -0.19 -16.96
N HIS A 218 47.89 -1.03 -17.98
CA HIS A 218 46.63 -1.58 -18.50
C HIS A 218 45.78 -2.28 -17.42
N GLY A 219 46.39 -2.94 -16.42
CA GLY A 219 45.65 -3.58 -15.33
C GLY A 219 45.00 -2.56 -14.37
N LEU A 220 45.70 -1.47 -14.05
CA LEU A 220 45.12 -0.38 -13.26
C LEU A 220 44.04 0.36 -14.05
N VAL A 221 44.21 0.54 -15.36
CA VAL A 221 43.18 1.17 -16.22
C VAL A 221 41.93 0.31 -16.26
N ALA A 222 42.08 -1.01 -16.45
CA ALA A 222 40.96 -1.95 -16.41
C ALA A 222 40.26 -1.94 -15.04
N ALA A 223 41.01 -1.89 -13.93
CA ALA A 223 40.45 -1.77 -12.60
C ALA A 223 39.67 -0.45 -12.40
N THR A 224 40.22 0.69 -12.83
CA THR A 224 39.52 1.98 -12.78
C THR A 224 38.25 1.96 -13.63
N ALA A 225 38.33 1.44 -14.86
CA ALA A 225 37.18 1.33 -15.75
C ALA A 225 36.08 0.47 -15.12
N ALA A 226 36.44 -0.69 -14.56
CA ALA A 226 35.48 -1.55 -13.86
C ALA A 226 34.83 -0.84 -12.65
N SER A 227 35.62 -0.18 -11.79
CA SER A 227 35.09 0.56 -10.65
C SER A 227 34.18 1.72 -11.06
N VAL A 228 34.53 2.45 -12.11
CA VAL A 228 33.69 3.54 -12.67
C VAL A 228 32.40 2.98 -13.25
N VAL A 229 32.45 1.87 -13.98
CA VAL A 229 31.24 1.22 -14.51
C VAL A 229 30.32 0.79 -13.38
N VAL A 230 30.83 0.17 -12.31
CA VAL A 230 30.01 -0.21 -11.15
C VAL A 230 29.41 1.03 -10.47
N LEU A 231 30.18 2.11 -10.29
CA LEU A 231 29.67 3.36 -9.72
C LEU A 231 28.57 4.00 -10.57
N LEU A 232 28.77 4.06 -11.88
CA LEU A 232 27.78 4.60 -12.81
C LEU A 232 26.53 3.73 -12.83
N TRP A 233 26.69 2.41 -12.84
CA TRP A 233 25.57 1.48 -12.79
C TRP A 233 24.80 1.63 -11.49
N LEU A 234 25.48 1.70 -10.34
CA LEU A 234 24.86 2.01 -9.04
C LEU A 234 24.07 3.31 -9.11
N ALA A 235 24.67 4.40 -9.58
CA ALA A 235 24.01 5.70 -9.66
C ALA A 235 22.76 5.67 -10.56
N VAL A 236 22.87 5.07 -11.75
CA VAL A 236 21.77 4.99 -12.71
C VAL A 236 20.66 4.08 -12.19
N GLY A 237 20.98 2.86 -11.75
CA GLY A 237 19.99 1.91 -11.27
C GLY A 237 19.27 2.40 -10.02
N HIS A 238 19.97 3.09 -9.10
CA HIS A 238 19.32 3.72 -7.95
C HIS A 238 18.40 4.88 -8.34
N THR A 239 18.80 5.65 -9.35
CA THR A 239 17.99 6.76 -9.84
C THR A 239 16.70 6.24 -10.47
N VAL A 240 16.79 5.19 -11.30
CA VAL A 240 15.64 4.54 -11.93
C VAL A 240 14.73 3.89 -10.86
N ALA A 241 15.29 3.10 -9.94
CA ALA A 241 14.51 2.49 -8.87
C ALA A 241 13.80 3.54 -8.02
N ARG A 242 14.48 4.64 -7.67
CA ARG A 242 13.91 5.74 -6.89
C ARG A 242 12.83 6.50 -7.65
N SER A 243 12.96 6.69 -8.96
CA SER A 243 11.93 7.35 -9.78
C SER A 243 10.71 6.46 -9.93
N SER A 244 10.88 5.18 -10.26
CA SER A 244 9.78 4.22 -10.41
C SER A 244 9.03 4.01 -9.10
N LEU A 245 9.74 3.90 -7.97
CA LEU A 245 9.11 3.88 -6.64
C LEU A 245 8.46 5.24 -6.31
N SER A 246 8.97 6.36 -6.83
CA SER A 246 8.29 7.66 -6.67
C SER A 246 6.94 7.71 -7.34
N GLU A 247 6.91 7.25 -8.58
CA GLU A 247 5.74 7.17 -9.43
C GLU A 247 4.72 6.21 -8.81
N ALA A 248 5.16 5.01 -8.42
CA ALA A 248 4.32 4.05 -7.70
C ALA A 248 3.67 4.65 -6.44
N ARG A 249 4.37 5.54 -5.72
CA ARG A 249 3.80 6.22 -4.56
C ARG A 249 2.82 7.34 -4.94
N ALA A 250 3.27 8.26 -5.77
CA ALA A 250 2.54 9.48 -6.10
C ALA A 250 1.25 9.17 -6.88
N ASP A 251 1.37 8.28 -7.86
CA ASP A 251 0.29 7.99 -8.80
C ASP A 251 -0.55 6.82 -8.27
N GLY A 252 0.08 5.74 -7.81
CA GLY A 252 -0.64 4.55 -7.30
C GLY A 252 -1.06 4.63 -5.82
N GLN A 253 -0.09 4.66 -4.90
CA GLN A 253 -0.35 4.46 -3.46
C GLN A 253 -1.18 5.60 -2.85
N GLU A 254 -0.89 6.85 -3.20
CA GLU A 254 -1.65 8.01 -2.70
C GLU A 254 -3.07 8.03 -3.27
N SER A 255 -3.23 7.73 -4.57
CA SER A 255 -4.56 7.61 -5.20
C SER A 255 -5.38 6.50 -4.53
N MET A 256 -4.80 5.31 -4.37
CA MET A 256 -5.45 4.19 -3.68
C MET A 256 -5.89 4.54 -2.25
N LYS A 257 -5.03 5.21 -1.48
CA LYS A 257 -5.40 5.61 -0.11
C LYS A 257 -6.61 6.53 -0.11
N VAL A 258 -6.60 7.55 -0.96
CA VAL A 258 -7.71 8.52 -1.08
C VAL A 258 -8.99 7.85 -1.55
N LEU A 259 -8.91 6.92 -2.51
CA LEU A 259 -10.06 6.17 -3.02
C LEU A 259 -10.63 5.20 -1.96
N ASN A 260 -9.77 4.52 -1.20
CA ASN A 260 -10.20 3.65 -0.10
C ASN A 260 -10.86 4.45 1.02
N ASP A 261 -10.29 5.61 1.39
CA ASP A 261 -10.88 6.51 2.38
C ASP A 261 -12.24 7.07 1.90
N ALA A 262 -12.35 7.42 0.61
CA ALA A 262 -13.62 7.82 0.00
C ALA A 262 -14.65 6.69 0.04
N ARG A 263 -14.24 5.45 -0.28
CA ARG A 263 -15.12 4.28 -0.22
C ARG A 263 -15.59 3.96 1.19
N ILE A 264 -14.71 4.10 2.19
CA ILE A 264 -15.06 4.02 3.62
C ILE A 264 -16.15 5.05 3.96
N ALA A 265 -15.95 6.32 3.58
CA ALA A 265 -16.92 7.38 3.83
C ALA A 265 -18.28 7.11 3.13
N SER A 266 -18.26 6.59 1.90
CA SER A 266 -19.46 6.15 1.18
C SER A 266 -20.22 5.08 1.95
N LEU A 267 -19.54 4.02 2.41
CA LEU A 267 -20.17 2.95 3.18
C LEU A 267 -20.74 3.45 4.52
N GLN A 268 -20.03 4.33 5.22
CA GLN A 268 -20.52 4.95 6.46
C GLN A 268 -21.74 5.86 6.22
N ALA A 269 -21.76 6.60 5.10
CA ALA A 269 -22.92 7.37 4.70
C ALA A 269 -24.13 6.44 4.45
N ARG A 270 -23.93 5.35 3.71
CA ARG A 270 -25.01 4.39 3.42
C ARG A 270 -25.56 3.72 4.67
N ALA A 271 -24.69 3.35 5.61
CA ALA A 271 -25.12 2.85 6.91
C ALA A 271 -25.96 3.89 7.67
N GLY A 272 -25.51 5.14 7.72
CA GLY A 272 -26.26 6.26 8.31
C GLY A 272 -27.64 6.44 7.69
N GLU A 273 -27.73 6.50 6.36
CA GLU A 273 -28.99 6.63 5.63
C GLU A 273 -30.00 5.53 6.00
N ASN A 274 -29.58 4.26 5.99
CA ASN A 274 -30.45 3.15 6.36
C ASN A 274 -30.93 3.26 7.82
N LEU A 275 -30.05 3.70 8.72
CA LEU A 275 -30.37 3.83 10.14
C LEU A 275 -31.35 4.97 10.43
N THR A 276 -31.41 6.01 9.58
CA THR A 276 -32.48 7.03 9.71
C THR A 276 -33.87 6.39 9.64
N LEU A 277 -34.09 5.45 8.71
CA LEU A 277 -35.37 4.75 8.53
C LEU A 277 -35.62 3.64 9.57
N ILE A 278 -34.55 3.01 10.09
CA ILE A 278 -34.66 1.96 11.11
C ILE A 278 -34.93 2.57 12.50
N ALA A 279 -34.21 3.64 12.84
CA ALA A 279 -34.32 4.30 14.14
C ALA A 279 -35.44 5.34 14.18
N ARG A 280 -35.87 5.88 13.03
CA ARG A 280 -36.98 6.83 12.90
C ARG A 280 -36.87 8.01 13.86
N GLY A 281 -35.68 8.62 13.93
CA GLY A 281 -35.41 9.75 14.83
C GLY A 281 -35.28 9.41 16.33
N ALA A 282 -35.30 8.13 16.73
CA ALA A 282 -35.17 7.74 18.13
C ALA A 282 -33.77 7.98 18.71
N VAL A 283 -32.76 8.15 17.86
CA VAL A 283 -31.37 8.40 18.25
C VAL A 283 -30.99 9.82 17.87
N LEU A 284 -30.80 10.66 18.88
CA LEU A 284 -30.52 12.09 18.70
C LEU A 284 -29.02 12.37 18.63
N ALA A 285 -28.65 13.37 17.85
CA ALA A 285 -27.32 13.94 17.83
C ALA A 285 -26.99 14.66 19.15
N GLU A 286 -25.77 15.18 19.28
CA GLU A 286 -25.31 15.89 20.49
C GLU A 286 -26.17 17.11 20.85
N ASP A 287 -26.76 17.77 19.84
CA ASP A 287 -27.68 18.90 20.01
C ASP A 287 -29.03 18.52 20.62
N LYS A 288 -29.28 17.21 20.81
CA LYS A 288 -30.52 16.62 21.32
C LYS A 288 -31.77 17.00 20.52
N LYS A 289 -31.60 17.34 19.24
CA LYS A 289 -32.68 17.77 18.35
C LYS A 289 -32.61 17.09 16.99
N SER A 290 -31.42 16.98 16.42
CA SER A 290 -31.21 16.41 15.10
C SER A 290 -31.16 14.88 15.17
N ASP A 291 -31.57 14.21 14.09
CA ASP A 291 -31.34 12.77 13.95
C ASP A 291 -29.83 12.52 13.82
N LYS A 292 -29.27 11.67 14.70
CA LYS A 292 -27.84 11.38 14.72
C LYS A 292 -27.36 10.84 13.37
N TYR A 293 -28.11 9.93 12.76
CA TYR A 293 -27.69 9.22 11.57
C TYR A 293 -27.74 10.11 10.32
N ASP A 294 -28.65 11.08 10.29
CA ASP A 294 -28.74 12.10 9.25
C ASP A 294 -27.55 13.10 9.31
N VAL A 295 -27.15 13.48 10.53
CA VAL A 295 -25.93 14.27 10.76
C VAL A 295 -24.68 13.50 10.34
N ASP A 296 -24.58 12.23 10.73
CA ASP A 296 -23.45 11.37 10.37
C ASP A 296 -23.39 11.16 8.85
N PHE A 297 -24.53 10.92 8.18
CA PHE A 297 -24.64 10.88 6.72
C PHE A 297 -24.07 12.14 6.07
N THR A 298 -24.49 13.31 6.54
CA THR A 298 -24.04 14.61 5.99
C THR A 298 -22.53 14.80 6.15
N ASN A 299 -21.97 14.38 7.29
CA ASN A 299 -20.53 14.48 7.55
C ASN A 299 -19.73 13.52 6.65
N ASN A 300 -20.18 12.27 6.52
CA ASN A 300 -19.54 11.28 5.67
C ASN A 300 -19.62 11.67 4.18
N MET A 301 -20.73 12.28 3.75
CA MET A 301 -20.86 12.84 2.40
C MET A 301 -19.85 13.94 2.09
N LYS A 302 -19.54 14.81 3.06
CA LYS A 302 -18.49 15.84 2.90
C LYS A 302 -17.10 15.21 2.76
N GLN A 303 -16.82 14.17 3.54
CA GLN A 303 -15.55 13.44 3.44
C GLN A 303 -15.44 12.73 2.08
N LEU A 304 -16.52 12.11 1.62
CA LEU A 304 -16.60 11.48 0.30
C LEU A 304 -16.35 12.49 -0.83
N ASP A 305 -17.00 13.67 -0.81
CA ASP A 305 -16.74 14.71 -1.82
C ASP A 305 -15.28 15.15 -1.83
N ALA A 306 -14.70 15.41 -0.65
CA ALA A 306 -13.31 15.84 -0.53
C ALA A 306 -12.32 14.77 -1.01
N GLY A 307 -12.63 13.50 -0.73
CA GLY A 307 -11.91 12.34 -1.22
C GLY A 307 -11.97 12.24 -2.74
N LEU A 308 -13.16 12.27 -3.33
CA LEU A 308 -13.35 12.22 -4.80
C LEU A 308 -12.65 13.39 -5.51
N ALA A 309 -12.76 14.61 -4.98
CA ALA A 309 -12.07 15.78 -5.54
C ALA A 309 -10.54 15.66 -5.47
N THR A 310 -10.02 14.93 -4.47
CA THR A 310 -8.59 14.64 -4.37
C THR A 310 -8.17 13.51 -5.30
N ALA A 311 -8.98 12.45 -5.39
CA ALA A 311 -8.75 11.35 -6.32
C ALA A 311 -8.71 11.83 -7.78
N LEU A 312 -9.63 12.73 -8.19
CA LEU A 312 -9.61 13.32 -9.54
C LEU A 312 -8.34 14.12 -9.85
N ARG A 313 -7.68 14.68 -8.82
CA ARG A 313 -6.44 15.44 -8.98
C ARG A 313 -5.22 14.52 -9.09
N LEU A 314 -5.29 13.34 -8.46
CA LEU A 314 -4.22 12.34 -8.45
C LEU A 314 -4.30 11.43 -9.68
N ALA A 315 -5.50 11.16 -10.20
CA ALA A 315 -5.69 10.29 -11.34
C ALA A 315 -5.04 10.87 -12.61
N ASP A 316 -4.05 10.14 -13.13
CA ASP A 316 -3.13 10.55 -14.19
C ASP A 316 -3.68 10.28 -15.60
N ASP A 317 -4.52 9.25 -15.75
CA ASP A 317 -5.11 8.82 -17.02
C ASP A 317 -6.66 8.83 -17.02
N ALA A 318 -7.25 8.51 -18.17
CA ALA A 318 -8.71 8.43 -18.30
C ALA A 318 -9.31 7.20 -17.59
N ALA A 319 -8.56 6.10 -17.50
CA ALA A 319 -9.03 4.86 -16.89
C ALA A 319 -9.20 4.99 -15.36
N GLY A 320 -8.40 5.81 -14.71
CA GLY A 320 -8.56 6.25 -13.32
C GLY A 320 -9.57 7.41 -13.17
N ARG A 321 -9.55 8.42 -14.05
CA ARG A 321 -10.45 9.58 -13.94
C ARG A 321 -11.92 9.27 -14.21
N ASP A 322 -12.24 8.45 -15.21
CA ASP A 322 -13.63 8.20 -15.63
C ASP A 322 -14.48 7.51 -14.55
N PRO A 323 -14.00 6.47 -13.83
CA PRO A 323 -14.74 5.91 -12.70
C PRO A 323 -14.93 6.91 -11.56
N VAL A 324 -13.92 7.72 -11.22
CA VAL A 324 -14.05 8.72 -10.15
C VAL A 324 -15.08 9.80 -10.52
N SER A 325 -15.11 10.25 -11.78
CA SER A 325 -16.13 11.18 -12.26
C SER A 325 -17.55 10.58 -12.21
N ARG A 326 -17.71 9.31 -12.58
CA ARG A 326 -18.99 8.60 -12.43
C ARG A 326 -19.41 8.46 -10.97
N ALA A 327 -18.46 8.24 -10.05
CA ALA A 327 -18.73 8.24 -8.62
C ALA A 327 -19.20 9.62 -8.14
N GLU A 328 -18.59 10.72 -8.60
CA GLU A 328 -19.01 12.08 -8.26
C GLU A 328 -20.46 12.37 -8.70
N ASP A 329 -20.82 11.96 -9.93
CA ASP A 329 -22.19 12.10 -10.42
C ASP A 329 -23.18 11.20 -9.69
N GLY A 330 -22.75 9.99 -9.31
CA GLY A 330 -23.51 9.11 -8.42
C GLY A 330 -23.76 9.72 -7.05
N VAL A 331 -22.78 10.42 -6.46
CA VAL A 331 -22.92 11.12 -5.18
C VAL A 331 -23.91 12.28 -5.26
N LYS A 332 -23.90 13.05 -6.37
CA LYS A 332 -24.93 14.08 -6.64
C LYS A 332 -26.31 13.44 -6.73
N GLN A 333 -26.40 12.35 -7.51
CA GLN A 333 -27.48 11.35 -7.56
C GLN A 333 -28.10 11.09 -6.20
N TRP A 334 -27.23 10.56 -5.35
CA TRP A 334 -27.56 10.04 -4.04
C TRP A 334 -28.04 11.14 -3.09
N LYS A 335 -27.32 12.26 -2.98
CA LYS A 335 -27.72 13.37 -2.11
C LYS A 335 -29.09 13.93 -2.45
N GLN A 336 -29.40 14.07 -3.74
CA GLN A 336 -30.71 14.55 -4.18
C GLN A 336 -31.81 13.58 -3.73
N ARG A 337 -31.62 12.28 -3.96
CA ARG A 337 -32.60 11.23 -3.61
C ARG A 337 -32.74 11.06 -2.10
N HIS A 338 -31.64 11.17 -1.36
CA HIS A 338 -31.64 11.16 0.10
C HIS A 338 -32.48 12.29 0.66
N THR A 339 -32.25 13.54 0.21
CA THR A 339 -33.04 14.70 0.66
C THR A 339 -34.54 14.50 0.41
N ALA A 340 -34.92 14.01 -0.77
CA ALA A 340 -36.32 13.74 -1.09
C ALA A 340 -36.94 12.68 -0.15
N ALA A 341 -36.19 11.61 0.14
CA ALA A 341 -36.63 10.57 1.08
C ALA A 341 -36.77 11.10 2.51
N ARG A 342 -35.82 11.93 2.97
CA ARG A 342 -35.86 12.58 4.29
C ARG A 342 -37.03 13.53 4.43
N GLU A 343 -37.37 14.29 3.38
CA GLU A 343 -38.55 15.15 3.39
C GLU A 343 -39.86 14.36 3.57
N ALA A 344 -39.97 13.17 2.97
CA ALA A 344 -41.11 12.29 3.17
C ALA A 344 -41.13 11.71 4.59
N ASP A 345 -40.00 11.20 5.08
CA ASP A 345 -39.89 10.60 6.41
C ASP A 345 -40.19 11.62 7.53
N LEU A 346 -39.69 12.85 7.42
CA LEU A 346 -39.94 13.92 8.39
C LEU A 346 -41.40 14.40 8.40
N LYS A 347 -42.17 14.14 7.34
CA LYS A 347 -43.64 14.36 7.31
C LYS A 347 -44.42 13.19 7.93
N GLY A 348 -43.73 12.14 8.37
CA GLY A 348 -44.32 10.90 8.88
C GLY A 348 -44.74 9.92 7.79
N ASP A 349 -44.39 10.16 6.53
CA ASP A 349 -44.75 9.31 5.39
C ASP A 349 -43.66 8.25 5.13
N TYR A 350 -43.59 7.27 6.03
CA TYR A 350 -42.62 6.18 5.95
C TYR A 350 -42.81 5.33 4.69
N GLU A 351 -44.06 5.11 4.25
CA GLU A 351 -44.34 4.29 3.07
C GLU A 351 -43.88 4.97 1.77
N ALA A 352 -43.89 6.30 1.71
CA ALA A 352 -43.29 7.03 0.59
C ALA A 352 -41.75 7.12 0.68
N ALA A 353 -41.18 7.22 1.89
CA ALA A 353 -39.73 7.36 2.09
C ALA A 353 -38.96 6.04 1.83
N LEU A 354 -39.48 4.91 2.30
CA LEU A 354 -38.83 3.61 2.22
C LEU A 354 -38.40 3.20 0.79
N PRO A 355 -39.28 3.19 -0.23
CA PRO A 355 -38.90 2.78 -1.57
C PRO A 355 -37.93 3.75 -2.25
N GLN A 356 -37.88 5.03 -1.82
CA GLN A 356 -36.89 5.98 -2.32
C GLN A 356 -35.48 5.69 -1.82
N VAL A 357 -35.33 5.05 -0.65
CA VAL A 357 -34.02 4.71 -0.06
C VAL A 357 -33.54 3.33 -0.48
N VAL A 358 -34.40 2.32 -0.36
CA VAL A 358 -34.01 0.92 -0.58
C VAL A 358 -34.21 0.51 -2.05
N GLY A 359 -35.18 1.11 -2.73
CA GLY A 359 -35.61 0.69 -4.07
C GLY A 359 -36.56 -0.50 -4.04
N ASP A 360 -37.36 -0.61 -5.10
CA ASP A 360 -38.24 -1.74 -5.39
C ASP A 360 -38.42 -1.88 -6.92
N GLU A 361 -39.30 -2.77 -7.38
CA GLU A 361 -39.55 -2.97 -8.82
C GLU A 361 -39.96 -1.68 -9.57
N LYS A 362 -40.60 -0.74 -8.88
CA LYS A 362 -41.11 0.52 -9.41
C LYS A 362 -40.17 1.70 -9.17
N HIS A 363 -39.27 1.60 -8.19
CA HIS A 363 -38.34 2.64 -7.76
C HIS A 363 -36.88 2.22 -8.00
N LYS A 364 -36.55 1.97 -9.27
CA LYS A 364 -35.18 1.59 -9.68
C LYS A 364 -34.17 2.73 -9.52
N GLU A 365 -34.65 3.97 -9.47
CA GLU A 365 -33.84 5.17 -9.25
C GLU A 365 -33.83 5.58 -7.77
N SER A 366 -33.55 4.63 -6.87
CA SER A 366 -33.45 4.87 -5.43
C SER A 366 -32.10 5.47 -5.03
N SER A 367 -32.00 5.98 -3.80
CA SER A 367 -30.71 6.39 -3.23
C SER A 367 -29.76 5.20 -3.11
N GLY A 368 -30.27 4.00 -2.82
CA GLY A 368 -29.51 2.74 -2.85
C GLY A 368 -28.90 2.43 -4.21
N ALA A 369 -29.64 2.62 -5.30
CA ALA A 369 -29.11 2.42 -6.65
C ALA A 369 -28.01 3.44 -7.01
N ALA A 370 -28.12 4.67 -6.50
CA ALA A 370 -27.05 5.68 -6.63
C ALA A 370 -25.80 5.26 -5.84
N PHE A 371 -25.98 4.76 -4.60
CA PHE A 371 -24.89 4.19 -3.81
C PHE A 371 -24.20 3.02 -4.51
N ASP A 372 -24.95 2.05 -5.05
CA ASP A 372 -24.36 0.91 -5.78
C ASP A 372 -23.52 1.39 -6.98
N THR A 373 -23.94 2.47 -7.65
CA THR A 373 -23.16 3.10 -8.74
C THR A 373 -21.86 3.72 -8.21
N VAL A 374 -21.92 4.42 -7.08
CA VAL A 374 -20.74 5.01 -6.43
C VAL A 374 -19.76 3.92 -6.00
N ASP A 375 -20.24 2.88 -5.34
CA ASP A 375 -19.40 1.78 -4.84
C ASP A 375 -18.72 1.02 -5.99
N ALA A 376 -19.46 0.68 -7.05
CA ALA A 376 -18.91 0.02 -8.23
C ALA A 376 -17.87 0.90 -8.95
N SER A 377 -18.10 2.20 -9.03
CA SER A 377 -17.19 3.13 -9.67
C SER A 377 -15.90 3.31 -8.88
N LEU A 378 -15.99 3.41 -7.54
CA LEU A 378 -14.84 3.44 -6.65
C LEU A 378 -14.07 2.11 -6.67
N GLU A 379 -14.76 0.96 -6.75
CA GLU A 379 -14.10 -0.34 -6.93
C GLU A 379 -13.26 -0.38 -8.20
N GLN A 380 -13.82 0.10 -9.31
CA GLN A 380 -13.12 0.15 -10.58
C GLN A 380 -11.90 1.07 -10.51
N ALA A 381 -12.01 2.25 -9.88
CA ALA A 381 -10.88 3.16 -9.69
C ALA A 381 -9.77 2.50 -8.84
N VAL A 382 -10.12 1.91 -7.69
CA VAL A 382 -9.14 1.23 -6.83
C VAL A 382 -8.45 0.09 -7.56
N ALA A 383 -9.18 -0.69 -8.35
CA ALA A 383 -8.60 -1.79 -9.12
C ALA A 383 -7.62 -1.32 -10.20
N HIS A 384 -7.88 -0.17 -10.83
CA HIS A 384 -6.98 0.45 -11.80
C HIS A 384 -5.69 0.92 -11.13
N GLU A 385 -5.81 1.73 -10.08
CA GLU A 385 -4.64 2.27 -9.35
C GLU A 385 -3.79 1.16 -8.73
N GLN A 386 -4.42 0.07 -8.31
CA GLN A 386 -3.73 -1.10 -7.81
C GLN A 386 -2.85 -1.77 -8.88
N GLN A 387 -3.31 -1.80 -10.14
CA GLN A 387 -2.54 -2.35 -11.26
C GLN A 387 -1.38 -1.44 -11.64
N GLU A 388 -1.60 -0.13 -11.70
CA GLU A 388 -0.54 0.85 -11.96
C GLU A 388 0.54 0.81 -10.88
N PHE A 389 0.16 0.78 -9.60
CA PHE A 389 1.09 0.59 -8.48
C PHE A 389 1.94 -0.68 -8.68
N THR A 390 1.28 -1.80 -8.97
CA THR A 390 1.97 -3.10 -9.08
C THR A 390 2.97 -3.07 -10.23
N ARG A 391 2.59 -2.50 -11.38
CA ARG A 391 3.46 -2.38 -12.55
C ARG A 391 4.67 -1.48 -12.25
N ALA A 392 4.44 -0.26 -11.76
CA ALA A 392 5.50 0.69 -11.47
C ALA A 392 6.48 0.16 -10.40
N ALA A 393 5.97 -0.54 -9.38
CA ALA A 393 6.80 -1.15 -8.36
C ALA A 393 7.60 -2.37 -8.88
N GLN A 394 7.00 -3.21 -9.74
CA GLN A 394 7.71 -4.32 -10.40
C GLN A 394 8.81 -3.84 -11.34
N ASP A 395 8.57 -2.77 -12.11
CA ASP A 395 9.57 -2.15 -12.98
C ASP A 395 10.75 -1.60 -12.16
N GLY A 396 10.46 -0.99 -10.99
CA GLY A 396 11.47 -0.55 -10.03
C GLY A 396 12.32 -1.69 -9.48
N ILE A 397 11.72 -2.84 -9.14
CA ILE A 397 12.44 -4.05 -8.71
C ILE A 397 13.32 -4.60 -9.84
N GLY A 398 12.78 -4.67 -11.06
CA GLY A 398 13.49 -5.16 -12.24
C GLY A 398 14.78 -4.39 -12.53
N ALA A 399 14.78 -3.08 -12.29
CA ALA A 399 15.96 -2.23 -12.43
C ALA A 399 17.10 -2.58 -11.44
N LEU A 400 16.76 -3.11 -10.26
CA LEU A 400 17.72 -3.50 -9.21
C LEU A 400 18.23 -4.94 -9.37
N GLY A 401 17.45 -5.84 -9.97
CA GLY A 401 17.81 -7.27 -10.06
C GLY A 401 19.10 -7.56 -10.85
N GLY A 402 19.35 -6.83 -11.94
CA GLY A 402 20.58 -6.99 -12.74
C GLY A 402 21.85 -6.43 -12.08
N LEU A 403 21.69 -5.50 -11.14
CA LEU A 403 22.78 -4.79 -10.48
C LEU A 403 23.61 -5.70 -9.57
N VAL A 404 22.96 -6.59 -8.81
CA VAL A 404 23.63 -7.47 -7.85
C VAL A 404 24.64 -8.38 -8.56
N THR A 405 24.19 -9.10 -9.58
CA THR A 405 25.00 -10.07 -10.32
C THR A 405 26.09 -9.39 -11.15
N GLY A 406 25.76 -8.26 -11.80
CA GLY A 406 26.70 -7.48 -12.61
C GLY A 406 27.79 -6.81 -11.78
N ALA A 407 27.42 -6.19 -10.65
CA ALA A 407 28.38 -5.54 -9.75
C ALA A 407 29.34 -6.56 -9.12
N ALA A 408 28.84 -7.71 -8.67
CA ALA A 408 29.67 -8.77 -8.11
C ALA A 408 30.73 -9.27 -9.12
N ALA A 409 30.34 -9.51 -10.38
CA ALA A 409 31.27 -9.93 -11.42
C ALA A 409 32.34 -8.86 -11.72
N LEU A 410 31.93 -7.59 -11.87
CA LEU A 410 32.84 -6.49 -12.16
C LEU A 410 33.83 -6.19 -11.02
N VAL A 411 33.42 -6.38 -9.77
CA VAL A 411 34.30 -6.23 -8.60
C VAL A 411 35.40 -7.28 -8.61
N VAL A 412 35.06 -8.55 -8.86
CA VAL A 412 36.04 -9.65 -8.95
C VAL A 412 37.01 -9.41 -10.10
N ILE A 413 36.51 -9.00 -11.26
CA ILE A 413 37.34 -8.67 -12.44
C ILE A 413 38.27 -7.48 -12.13
N GLY A 414 37.74 -6.42 -11.50
CA GLY A 414 38.52 -5.23 -11.13
C GLY A 414 39.63 -5.53 -10.12
N ALA A 415 39.35 -6.35 -9.10
CA ALA A 415 40.34 -6.78 -8.11
C ALA A 415 41.45 -7.63 -8.77
N ALA A 416 41.08 -8.58 -9.64
CA ALA A 416 42.04 -9.39 -10.39
C ALA A 416 42.91 -8.53 -11.32
N ALA A 417 42.33 -7.57 -12.04
CA ALA A 417 43.04 -6.66 -12.93
C ALA A 417 44.05 -5.77 -12.18
N ALA A 418 43.68 -5.28 -10.98
CA ALA A 418 44.58 -4.51 -10.13
C ALA A 418 45.79 -5.33 -9.68
N LEU A 419 45.56 -6.58 -9.24
CA LEU A 419 46.62 -7.49 -8.81
C LEU A 419 47.55 -7.89 -9.97
N LEU A 420 47.00 -8.25 -11.14
CA LEU A 420 47.77 -8.61 -12.33
C LEU A 420 48.58 -7.44 -12.88
N GLY A 421 48.01 -6.22 -12.89
CA GLY A 421 48.69 -5.02 -13.33
C GLY A 421 49.92 -4.70 -12.48
N ILE A 422 49.84 -4.90 -11.16
CA ILE A 422 50.95 -4.67 -10.23
C ILE A 422 51.95 -5.84 -10.27
N GLY A 423 51.46 -7.08 -10.41
CA GLY A 423 52.28 -8.28 -10.56
C GLY A 423 53.20 -8.24 -11.79
N ARG A 424 52.69 -7.79 -12.95
CA ARG A 424 53.51 -7.58 -14.15
C ARG A 424 54.63 -6.56 -13.96
N ARG A 425 54.41 -5.52 -13.15
CA ARG A 425 55.48 -4.57 -12.79
C ARG A 425 56.52 -5.20 -11.87
N LEU A 426 56.09 -6.00 -10.90
CA LEU A 426 57.01 -6.70 -9.99
C LEU A 426 57.95 -7.66 -10.71
N SER A 427 57.52 -8.24 -11.84
CA SER A 427 58.39 -9.08 -12.68
C SER A 427 59.44 -8.30 -13.48
N GLU A 428 59.31 -6.98 -13.65
CA GLU A 428 60.31 -6.14 -14.35
C GLU A 428 61.50 -5.78 -13.43
N TYR A 429 61.37 -5.96 -12.11
CA TYR A 429 62.43 -5.71 -11.12
C TYR A 429 63.19 -6.99 -10.70
N ARG A 430 62.86 -8.13 -11.30
CA ARG A 430 63.61 -9.39 -11.19
C ARG A 430 64.48 -9.56 -12.41
#